data_AF-A0AAD8RTR0-F1
#
_entry.id   AF-A0AAD8RTR0-F1
#
_cell.length_a   1.000
_cell.length_b   1.000
_cell.length_c   1.000
_cell.angle_alpha   90.00
_cell.angle_beta   90.00
_cell.angle_gamma   90.00
#
_symmetry.space_group_name_H-M   'P 1'
#
loop_
_entity.id
_entity.type
_entity.pdbx_description
1 polymer ?
#
loop_
_entity_poly.entity_id
_entity_poly.type
_entity_poly.pdbx_seq_one_letter_code
_entity_poly.pdbx_strand_id
1 'polypeptide(L)'
;MGREVSESCVDGVVMEMVAAYCGRFYAAKPELAAGRIEAIGFQVGHQLSERYTMERPRFSDHLEAIKFICKDFWSELFKKQIDNLKTNHRGTFVLQDNHFRWLTRVSLEPSVESADTTENDSASLGSFVVRIKT
;
A
#
# COMPACT_ATOMS: atom_id res chain seq x y z
N MET A 1 20.95 -12.62 -14.30
CA MET A 1 21.08 -12.82 -12.84
C MET A 1 20.67 -11.52 -12.17
N GLY A 2 19.51 -11.50 -11.50
CA GLY A 2 19.03 -10.30 -10.80
C GLY A 2 19.93 -10.00 -9.60
N ARG A 3 20.06 -8.73 -9.23
CA ARG A 3 20.67 -8.37 -7.95
C ARG A 3 19.65 -8.62 -6.85
N GLU A 4 20.04 -9.34 -5.82
CA GLU A 4 19.20 -9.60 -4.65
C GLU A 4 19.61 -8.67 -3.50
N VAL A 5 18.62 -8.25 -2.72
CA VAL A 5 18.79 -7.38 -1.54
C VAL A 5 17.97 -7.97 -0.41
N SER A 6 18.46 -7.87 0.83
CA SER A 6 17.68 -8.26 2.01
C SER A 6 16.40 -7.46 2.10
N GLU A 7 15.29 -8.13 2.40
CA GLU A 7 14.00 -7.49 2.64
C GLU A 7 14.07 -6.39 3.71
N SER A 8 14.88 -6.61 4.75
CA SER A 8 15.11 -5.65 5.83
C SER A 8 15.66 -4.30 5.35
N CYS A 9 16.34 -4.27 4.19
CA CYS A 9 16.82 -3.03 3.60
C CYS A 9 15.66 -2.17 3.11
N VAL A 10 14.63 -2.78 2.51
CA VAL A 10 13.44 -2.05 2.04
C VAL A 10 12.65 -1.54 3.24
N ASP A 11 12.43 -2.38 4.24
CA ASP A 11 11.75 -2.00 5.49
C ASP A 11 12.44 -0.79 6.15
N GLY A 12 13.77 -0.85 6.30
CA GLY A 12 14.55 0.24 6.89
C GLY A 12 14.49 1.54 6.08
N VAL A 13 14.57 1.44 4.75
CA VAL A 13 14.45 2.61 3.86
C VAL A 13 13.06 3.25 3.98
N VAL A 14 11.99 2.46 3.98
CA VAL A 14 10.62 2.97 4.12
C VAL A 14 10.40 3.61 5.49
N MET A 15 10.86 2.98 6.57
CA MET A 15 10.74 3.52 7.92
C MET A 15 11.51 4.84 8.08
N GLU A 16 12.78 4.91 7.64
CA GLU A 16 13.57 6.15 7.73
C GLU A 16 12.99 7.25 6.83
N MET A 17 12.43 6.90 5.67
CA MET A 17 11.73 7.86 4.82
C MET A 17 10.54 8.48 5.57
N VAL A 18 9.68 7.66 6.16
CA VAL A 18 8.54 8.15 6.97
C VAL A 18 9.05 9.00 8.14
N ALA A 19 10.05 8.52 8.89
CA ALA A 19 10.62 9.26 10.02
C ALA A 19 11.23 10.61 9.61
N ALA A 20 11.92 10.67 8.47
CA ALA A 20 12.52 11.91 7.96
C ALA A 20 11.45 12.92 7.51
N TYR A 21 10.43 12.48 6.76
CA TYR A 21 9.35 13.36 6.32
C TYR A 21 8.50 13.84 7.49
N CYS A 22 8.09 12.95 8.39
CA CYS A 22 7.23 13.28 9.51
C CYS A 22 7.97 13.98 10.66
N GLY A 23 9.25 13.66 10.90
CA GLY A 23 10.00 14.17 12.06
C GLY A 23 10.99 15.30 11.75
N ARG A 24 11.46 15.42 10.51
CA ARG A 24 12.48 16.43 10.13
C ARG A 24 11.93 17.46 9.15
N PHE A 25 11.44 17.03 7.98
CA PHE A 25 11.07 17.96 6.91
C PHE A 25 9.73 18.65 7.15
N TYR A 26 8.75 17.93 7.70
CA TYR A 26 7.39 18.42 7.91
C TYR A 26 6.88 18.14 9.33
N ALA A 27 7.75 18.31 10.33
CA ALA A 27 7.44 18.03 11.75
C ALA A 27 6.14 18.67 12.26
N ALA A 28 5.78 19.85 11.77
CA ALA A 28 4.57 20.57 12.15
C ALA A 28 3.40 20.43 11.15
N LYS A 29 3.57 19.65 10.07
CA LYS A 29 2.64 19.59 8.92
C LYS A 29 2.51 18.16 8.38
N PRO A 30 1.92 17.22 9.15
CA PRO A 30 1.83 15.81 8.79
C PRO A 30 1.11 15.57 7.45
N GLU A 31 0.16 16.41 7.08
CA GLU A 31 -0.55 16.36 5.79
C GLU A 31 0.38 16.57 4.59
N LEU A 32 1.38 17.46 4.72
CA LEU A 32 2.38 17.67 3.68
C LEU A 32 3.36 16.50 3.61
N ALA A 33 3.71 15.90 4.76
CA ALA A 33 4.52 14.68 4.80
C ALA A 33 3.81 13.55 4.05
N ALA A 34 2.53 13.31 4.37
CA ALA A 34 1.71 12.27 3.76
C ALA A 34 1.59 12.46 2.24
N GLY A 35 1.26 13.68 1.77
CA GLY A 35 1.15 13.95 0.34
C GLY A 35 2.47 13.76 -0.44
N ARG A 36 3.62 14.04 0.20
CA ARG A 36 4.93 13.78 -0.42
C ARG A 36 5.25 12.29 -0.50
N ILE A 37 4.98 11.54 0.57
CA ILE A 37 5.18 10.10 0.60
C ILE A 37 4.25 9.42 -0.41
N GLU A 38 3.00 9.87 -0.53
CA GLU A 38 2.05 9.40 -1.54
C GLU A 38 2.57 9.63 -2.95
N ALA A 39 3.11 10.83 -3.26
CA ALA A 39 3.68 11.11 -4.56
C ALA A 39 4.87 10.19 -4.92
N ILE A 40 5.73 9.87 -3.93
CA ILE A 40 6.81 8.90 -4.10
C ILE A 40 6.24 7.52 -4.40
N GLY A 41 5.25 7.08 -3.60
CA GLY A 41 4.57 5.80 -3.80
C GLY A 41 3.92 5.67 -5.17
N PHE A 42 3.26 6.74 -5.65
CA PHE A 42 2.68 6.81 -6.98
C PHE A 42 3.74 6.65 -8.07
N GLN A 43 4.85 7.38 -7.99
CA GLN A 43 5.92 7.30 -8.99
C GLN A 43 6.57 5.91 -9.03
N VAL A 44 6.79 5.28 -7.88
CA VAL A 44 7.32 3.92 -7.79
C VAL A 44 6.31 2.91 -8.34
N GLY A 45 5.05 3.00 -7.92
CA GLY A 45 3.97 2.12 -8.38
C GLY A 45 3.73 2.20 -9.88
N HIS A 46 3.80 3.40 -10.47
CA HIS A 46 3.70 3.62 -11.91
C HIS A 46 4.79 2.89 -12.68
N GLN A 47 6.07 3.12 -12.32
CA GLN A 47 7.21 2.48 -12.98
C GLN A 47 7.20 0.95 -12.84
N LEU A 48 6.80 0.44 -11.67
CA LEU A 48 6.65 -1.00 -11.46
C LEU A 48 5.52 -1.58 -12.31
N SER A 49 4.39 -0.87 -12.42
CA SER A 49 3.26 -1.31 -13.24
C SER A 49 3.65 -1.40 -14.71
N GLU A 50 4.36 -0.39 -15.25
CA GLU A 50 4.90 -0.43 -16.61
C GLU A 50 5.85 -1.62 -16.81
N ARG A 51 6.80 -1.82 -15.87
CA ARG A 51 7.73 -2.96 -15.93
C ARG A 51 7.01 -4.30 -15.95
N TYR A 52 6.03 -4.51 -15.07
CA TYR A 52 5.34 -5.80 -14.95
C TYR A 52 4.26 -6.02 -16.03
N THR A 53 3.92 -4.99 -16.80
CA THR A 53 2.97 -5.10 -17.92
C THR A 53 3.64 -5.04 -19.28
N MET A 54 4.96 -4.84 -19.35
CA MET A 54 5.72 -4.69 -20.60
C MET A 54 5.47 -5.80 -21.62
N GLU A 55 5.44 -7.06 -21.19
CA GLU A 55 5.22 -8.24 -22.05
C GLU A 55 3.76 -8.71 -22.07
N ARG A 56 2.84 -7.95 -21.46
CA ARG A 56 1.42 -8.28 -21.40
C ARG A 56 0.65 -7.56 -22.50
N PRO A 57 -0.37 -8.20 -23.11
CA PRO A 57 -1.36 -7.47 -23.90
C PRO A 57 -1.97 -6.33 -23.07
N ARG A 58 -2.35 -5.24 -23.75
CA ARG A 58 -3.08 -4.15 -23.09
C ARG A 58 -4.37 -4.67 -22.47
N PHE A 59 -4.69 -4.19 -21.27
CA PHE A 59 -5.96 -4.51 -20.61
C PHE A 59 -7.13 -4.04 -21.49
N SER A 60 -8.03 -4.97 -21.78
CA SER A 60 -9.22 -4.71 -22.57
C SER A 60 -10.33 -4.04 -21.76
N ASP A 61 -10.33 -4.26 -20.45
CA ASP A 61 -11.26 -3.64 -19.50
C ASP A 61 -10.63 -3.43 -18.11
N HIS A 62 -11.38 -2.75 -17.23
CA HIS A 62 -10.93 -2.50 -15.87
C HIS A 62 -10.86 -3.76 -15.01
N LEU A 63 -11.62 -4.83 -15.31
CA LEU A 63 -11.60 -6.06 -14.53
C LEU A 63 -10.28 -6.81 -14.74
N GLU A 64 -9.73 -6.78 -15.95
CA GLU A 64 -8.40 -7.31 -16.23
C GLU A 64 -7.31 -6.57 -15.47
N ALA A 65 -7.39 -5.24 -15.42
CA ALA A 65 -6.47 -4.43 -14.62
C ALA A 65 -6.58 -4.76 -13.11
N ILE A 66 -7.79 -4.90 -12.57
CA ILE A 66 -8.00 -5.28 -11.16
C ILE A 66 -7.47 -6.70 -10.89
N LYS A 67 -7.69 -7.67 -11.80
CA LYS A 67 -7.13 -9.02 -11.66
C LYS A 67 -5.61 -9.00 -11.64
N PHE A 68 -5.00 -8.22 -12.53
CA PHE A 68 -3.55 -8.03 -12.57
C PHE A 68 -3.04 -7.46 -11.25
N ILE A 69 -3.69 -6.44 -10.69
CA ILE A 69 -3.30 -5.86 -9.39
C ILE A 69 -3.41 -6.91 -8.28
N CYS A 70 -4.56 -7.60 -8.17
CA CYS A 70 -4.83 -8.54 -7.09
C CYS A 70 -3.94 -9.80 -7.11
N LYS A 71 -3.53 -10.24 -8.30
CA LYS A 71 -2.81 -11.50 -8.49
C LYS A 71 -1.36 -11.26 -8.83
N ASP A 72 -1.09 -10.74 -10.02
CA ASP A 72 0.25 -10.66 -10.57
C ASP A 72 1.09 -9.60 -9.85
N PHE A 73 0.61 -8.36 -9.81
CA PHE A 73 1.35 -7.25 -9.22
C PHE A 73 1.62 -7.47 -7.73
N TRP A 74 0.59 -7.88 -6.97
CA TRP A 74 0.73 -8.17 -5.54
C TRP A 74 1.68 -9.34 -5.29
N SER A 75 1.60 -10.42 -6.10
CA SER A 75 2.48 -11.58 -5.95
C SER A 75 3.93 -11.24 -6.28
N GLU A 76 4.19 -10.37 -7.26
CA GLU A 76 5.56 -9.95 -7.57
C GLU A 76 6.21 -9.20 -6.39
N LEU A 77 5.46 -8.29 -5.76
CA LEU A 77 5.97 -7.44 -4.68
C LEU A 77 6.01 -8.12 -3.32
N PHE A 78 4.93 -8.80 -2.93
CA PHE A 78 4.74 -9.29 -1.56
C PHE A 78 4.76 -10.81 -1.46
N LYS A 79 4.94 -11.52 -2.58
CA LYS A 79 4.92 -12.99 -2.66
C LYS A 79 3.60 -13.59 -2.13
N LYS A 80 2.51 -12.83 -2.24
CA LYS A 80 1.14 -13.21 -1.91
C LYS A 80 0.14 -12.51 -2.84
N GLN A 81 -1.08 -13.04 -2.93
CA GLN A 81 -2.22 -12.35 -3.57
C GLN A 81 -2.95 -11.47 -2.56
N ILE A 82 -3.81 -10.58 -3.06
CA ILE A 82 -4.77 -9.84 -2.22
C ILE A 82 -5.72 -10.83 -1.54
N ASP A 83 -5.96 -10.65 -0.23
CA ASP A 83 -6.75 -11.59 0.57
C ASP A 83 -8.25 -11.44 0.29
N ASN A 84 -8.74 -10.19 0.19
CA ASN A 84 -10.15 -9.91 -0.06
C ASN A 84 -10.32 -8.85 -1.16
N LEU A 85 -11.22 -9.13 -2.11
CA LEU A 85 -11.68 -8.19 -3.12
C LEU A 85 -13.20 -8.01 -2.99
N LYS A 86 -13.64 -6.80 -2.65
CA LYS A 86 -15.05 -6.41 -2.70
C LYS A 86 -15.27 -5.49 -3.90
N THR A 87 -16.41 -5.61 -4.57
CA THR A 87 -16.78 -4.75 -5.70
C THR A 87 -18.21 -4.26 -5.54
N ASN A 88 -18.56 -3.14 -6.18
CA ASN A 88 -19.94 -2.72 -6.36
C ASN A 88 -20.29 -2.64 -7.85
N HIS A 89 -21.59 -2.63 -8.16
CA HIS A 89 -22.11 -2.47 -9.52
C HIS A 89 -21.81 -1.08 -10.13
N ARG A 90 -21.09 -0.21 -9.42
CA ARG A 90 -20.73 1.16 -9.83
C ARG A 90 -19.22 1.31 -10.11
N GLY A 91 -18.48 0.21 -10.31
CA GLY A 91 -17.04 0.27 -10.64
C GLY A 91 -16.13 0.65 -9.47
N THR A 92 -16.57 0.44 -8.22
CA THR A 92 -15.69 0.58 -7.04
C THR A 92 -15.19 -0.78 -6.62
N PHE A 93 -13.88 -0.90 -6.41
CA PHE A 93 -13.21 -2.09 -5.92
C PHE A 93 -12.50 -1.77 -4.61
N VAL A 94 -12.59 -2.66 -3.64
CA VAL A 94 -11.91 -2.58 -2.35
C VAL A 94 -11.04 -3.81 -2.23
N LEU A 95 -9.73 -3.60 -2.23
CA LEU A 95 -8.70 -4.62 -2.12
C LEU A 95 -8.17 -4.57 -0.69
N GLN A 96 -8.11 -5.72 -0.03
CA GLN A 96 -7.66 -5.82 1.36
C GLN A 96 -6.60 -6.90 1.50
N ASP A 97 -5.47 -6.51 2.09
CA ASP A 97 -4.38 -7.38 2.53
C ASP A 97 -4.37 -7.38 4.07
N ASN A 98 -4.69 -8.51 4.69
CA ASN A 98 -4.82 -8.63 6.15
C ASN A 98 -3.46 -8.69 6.88
N HIS A 99 -2.39 -8.98 6.15
CA HIS A 99 -1.06 -9.21 6.69
C HIS A 99 -0.04 -8.45 5.85
N PHE A 100 -0.25 -7.15 5.75
CA PHE A 100 0.58 -6.29 4.93
C PHE A 100 1.99 -6.22 5.53
N ARG A 101 2.93 -6.85 4.82
CA ARG A 101 4.25 -7.22 5.35
C ARG A 101 4.99 -6.08 6.02
N TRP A 102 4.94 -4.88 5.43
CA TRP A 102 5.61 -3.69 5.95
C TRP A 102 5.02 -3.15 7.26
N LEU A 103 3.75 -3.45 7.56
CA LEU A 103 3.09 -3.01 8.80
C LEU A 103 3.04 -4.09 9.88
N THR A 104 3.24 -5.37 9.53
CA THR A 104 3.21 -6.48 10.50
C THR A 104 4.21 -6.34 11.65
N ARG A 105 5.31 -5.59 11.44
CA ARG A 105 6.38 -5.38 12.42
C ARG A 105 6.30 -4.04 13.14
N VAL A 106 5.31 -3.21 12.82
CA VAL A 106 5.14 -1.89 13.46
C VAL A 106 4.32 -2.05 14.73
N SER A 107 4.88 -1.59 15.85
CA SER A 107 4.13 -1.43 17.10
C SER A 107 3.60 0.00 17.19
N LEU A 108 2.33 0.15 17.55
CA LEU A 108 1.77 1.46 17.88
C LEU A 108 2.16 1.79 19.32
N GLU A 109 2.69 2.99 19.58
CA GLU A 109 2.63 3.53 20.94
C GLU A 109 1.15 3.82 21.25
N PRO A 110 0.65 3.43 22.45
CA PRO A 110 -0.68 3.82 22.85
C PRO A 110 -0.75 5.34 22.96
N SER A 111 -1.43 5.98 22.02
CA SER A 111 -1.86 7.35 22.17
C SER A 111 -2.76 7.45 23.40
N VAL A 112 -2.48 8.40 24.29
CA VAL A 112 -3.36 8.72 25.41
C VAL A 112 -4.65 9.32 24.83
N GLU A 113 -5.62 8.47 24.51
CA GLU A 113 -6.92 8.87 23.98
C GLU A 113 -7.78 9.49 25.07
N SER A 114 -8.15 10.76 24.90
CA SER A 114 -9.39 11.28 25.48
C SER A 114 -10.54 10.76 24.61
N ALA A 115 -11.41 9.96 25.23
CA ALA A 115 -12.53 9.25 24.61
C ALA A 115 -13.49 10.20 23.88
N ASP A 116 -13.71 9.95 22.58
CA ASP A 116 -15.01 9.59 22.00
C ASP A 116 -14.88 9.51 20.48
N THR A 117 -15.19 8.36 19.88
CA THR A 117 -16.11 8.18 18.74
C THR A 117 -16.09 6.70 18.35
N THR A 118 -17.24 6.04 18.51
CA THR A 118 -17.51 4.70 17.99
C THR A 118 -17.61 4.72 16.46
N GLU A 119 -16.60 4.21 15.77
CA GLU A 119 -16.73 3.65 14.42
C GLU A 119 -16.08 2.26 14.38
N ASN A 120 -16.86 1.30 13.90
CA ASN A 120 -16.59 -0.13 13.97
C ASN A 120 -15.64 -0.58 12.84
N ASP A 121 -14.47 0.05 12.75
CA ASP A 121 -13.42 -0.32 11.79
C ASP A 121 -12.56 -1.43 12.39
N SER A 122 -12.98 -2.67 12.13
CA SER A 122 -12.21 -3.89 12.44
C SER A 122 -11.01 -4.09 11.51
N ALA A 123 -10.26 -3.01 11.22
CA ALA A 123 -8.95 -3.13 10.62
C ALA A 123 -8.01 -3.71 11.70
N SER A 124 -7.77 -5.02 11.66
CA SER A 124 -6.74 -5.64 12.48
C SER A 124 -5.40 -4.93 12.22
N LEU A 125 -4.60 -4.70 13.26
CA LEU A 125 -3.23 -4.20 13.12
C LEU A 125 -2.49 -4.99 12.03
N GLY A 126 -1.99 -4.28 11.01
CA GLY A 126 -1.34 -4.88 9.85
C GLY A 126 -2.24 -5.13 8.64
N SER A 127 -3.53 -4.78 8.69
CA SER A 127 -4.42 -4.80 7.52
C SER A 127 -4.25 -3.54 6.68
N PHE A 128 -4.01 -3.70 5.38
CA PHE A 128 -3.97 -2.64 4.38
C PHE A 128 -5.19 -2.74 3.46
N VAL A 129 -5.87 -1.60 3.24
CA VAL A 129 -7.06 -1.52 2.40
C VAL A 129 -6.88 -0.45 1.34
N VAL A 130 -7.02 -0.82 0.07
CA VAL A 130 -7.02 0.10 -1.08
C VAL A 130 -8.40 0.15 -1.68
N ARG A 131 -8.89 1.36 -1.92
CA ARG A 131 -10.12 1.60 -2.67
C ARG A 131 -9.79 2.13 -4.05
N ILE A 132 -10.14 1.38 -5.08
CA ILE A 132 -10.00 1.78 -6.48
C ILE A 132 -11.39 2.16 -7.00
N LYS A 133 -11.50 3.32 -7.63
CA LYS A 133 -12.72 3.77 -8.31
C LYS A 133 -12.38 3.98 -9.79
N THR A 134 -13.01 3.19 -10.64
CA THR A 134 -12.85 3.23 -12.10
C THR A 134 -13.84 4.18 -12.74
#